data_AF-A0A9D2IYU8-F1
#
_entry.id   AF-A0A9D2IYU8-F1
#
_cell.length_a   1.000
_cell.length_b   1.000
_cell.length_c   1.000
_cell.angle_alpha   90.00
_cell.angle_beta   90.00
_cell.angle_gamma   90.00
#
_symmetry.space_group_name_H-M   'P 1'
#
loop_
_entity.id
_entity.type
_entity.pdbx_description
1 polymer ?
#
loop_
_entity_poly.entity_id
_entity_poly.type
_entity_poly.pdbx_seq_one_letter_code
_entity_poly.pdbx_strand_id
1 'polypeptide(L)' 'MEWLFILAAVVAAFCFPHFMVEALRAEDEDKRSDHKLFACLCSAVVVFVLIGFIN' A
#
# COMPACT_ATOMS: atom_id res chain seq x y z
N MET A 1 4.41 -21.12 0.59
CA MET A 1 3.95 -20.16 -0.43
C MET A 1 3.07 -19.08 0.20
N GLU A 2 2.02 -19.45 0.95
CA GLU A 2 1.07 -18.51 1.57
C GLU A 2 1.70 -17.52 2.56
N TRP A 3 2.68 -17.96 3.35
CA TRP A 3 3.41 -17.10 4.29
C TRP A 3 4.10 -15.89 3.63
N LEU A 4 4.55 -16.02 2.39
CA LEU A 4 5.16 -14.91 1.65
C LEU A 4 4.11 -13.86 1.26
N PHE A 5 2.89 -14.30 0.91
CA PHE A 5 1.78 -13.41 0.61
C PHE A 5 1.29 -12.65 1.85
N ILE A 6 1.21 -13.34 2.99
CA ILE A 6 0.87 -12.72 4.27
C ILE A 6 1.94 -11.71 4.68
N LEU A 7 3.23 -12.06 4.55
CA LEU A 7 4.33 -11.14 4.85
C LEU A 7 4.26 -9.89 3.96
N ALA A 8 4.02 -10.06 2.65
CA ALA A 8 3.86 -8.96 1.72
C ALA A 8 2.66 -8.05 2.08
N ALA A 9 1.53 -8.64 2.51
CA ALA A 9 0.37 -7.88 2.96
C ALA A 9 0.63 -7.11 4.24
N VAL A 10 1.33 -7.70 5.22
CA VAL A 10 1.72 -7.01 6.46
C VAL A 10 2.63 -5.82 6.14
N VAL A 11 3.67 -6.03 5.33
CA VAL A 11 4.58 -4.94 4.92
C VAL A 11 3.80 -3.85 4.17
N ALA A 12 2.94 -4.22 3.22
CA ALA A 12 2.11 -3.27 2.49
C ALA A 12 1.13 -2.50 3.40
N ALA A 13 0.57 -3.15 4.43
CA ALA A 13 -0.32 -2.52 5.40
C ALA A 13 0.40 -1.48 6.28
N PHE A 14 1.70 -1.69 6.58
CA PHE A 14 2.52 -0.71 7.28
C PHE A 14 3.04 0.41 6.36
N CYS A 15 3.38 0.07 5.11
CA CYS A 15 3.85 1.03 4.12
C CYS A 15 2.73 1.97 3.62
N PHE A 16 1.50 1.48 3.53
CA PHE A 16 0.34 2.27 3.10
C PHE A 16 0.15 3.59 3.86
N PRO A 17 0.03 3.61 5.20
CA PRO A 17 -0.14 4.86 5.94
C PRO A 17 1.09 5.78 5.83
N HIS A 18 2.30 5.22 5.72
CA HIS A 18 3.52 6.01 5.51
C HIS A 18 3.46 6.79 4.20
N PHE A 19 3.23 6.09 3.08
CA PHE A 19 3.11 6.72 1.76
C PHE A 19 1.92 7.67 1.67
N MET A 20 0.81 7.37 2.35
CA MET A 20 -0.35 8.25 2.39
C MET A 20 -0.06 9.55 3.16
N VAL A 21 0.69 9.47 4.25
CA VAL A 21 1.14 10.65 5.01
C VAL A 21 2.15 11.47 4.21
N GLU A 22 3.11 10.83 3.53
CA GLU A 22 4.04 11.54 2.64
C GLU A 22 3.33 12.20 1.45
N ALA A 23 2.37 11.52 0.83
CA ALA A 23 1.53 12.10 -0.22
C ALA A 23 0.71 13.31 0.25
N LEU A 24 0.26 13.31 1.51
CA LEU A 24 -0.45 14.44 2.11
C LEU A 24 0.50 15.59 2.46
N ARG A 25 1.76 15.30 2.80
CA ARG A 25 2.78 16.29 3.16
C ARG A 25 3.54 16.85 1.97
N ALA A 26 3.49 16.20 0.81
CA ALA A 26 4.15 16.68 -0.40
C ALA A 26 3.47 17.97 -0.92
N GLU A 27 4.21 19.08 -0.89
CA GLU A 27 3.83 20.36 -1.53
C GLU A 27 4.00 20.33 -3.05
N ASP A 28 4.94 19.51 -3.58
CA ASP A 28 5.13 19.30 -5.02
C ASP A 28 4.06 18.35 -5.58
N GLU A 29 3.30 18.79 -6.59
CA GLU A 29 2.23 17.99 -7.22
C GLU A 29 2.75 16.69 -7.86
N ASP A 30 3.93 16.71 -8.48
CA ASP A 30 4.54 15.54 -9.12
C ASP A 30 4.90 14.46 -8.08
N LYS A 31 5.61 14.86 -7.00
CA LYS A 31 5.94 13.95 -5.90
C LYS A 31 4.68 13.43 -5.22
N ARG A 32 3.66 14.28 -5.06
CA ARG A 32 2.38 13.87 -4.48
C ARG A 32 1.66 12.81 -5.33
N SER A 33 1.76 12.89 -6.65
CA SER A 33 1.21 11.89 -7.58
C SER A 33 1.89 10.54 -7.41
N ASP A 34 3.22 10.51 -7.34
CA ASP A 34 4.00 9.28 -7.16
C ASP A 34 3.68 8.59 -5.83
N HIS A 35 3.65 9.34 -4.72
CA HIS A 35 3.32 8.77 -3.41
C HIS A 35 1.88 8.27 -3.35
N LYS A 36 0.93 8.91 -4.06
CA LYS A 36 -0.45 8.40 -4.19
C LYS A 36 -0.51 7.09 -4.99
N LEU A 37 0.24 6.98 -6.09
CA LEU A 37 0.35 5.75 -6.87
C LEU A 37 0.91 4.60 -6.02
N PHE A 38 1.97 4.86 -5.25
CA PHE A 38 2.55 3.88 -4.33
C PHE A 38 1.57 3.48 -3.20
N ALA A 39 0.85 4.45 -2.63
CA ALA A 39 -0.19 4.16 -1.64
C ALA A 39 -1.32 3.31 -2.24
N CYS A 40 -1.74 3.62 -3.48
CA CYS A 40 -2.77 2.85 -4.19
C CYS A 40 -2.33 1.41 -4.50
N LEU A 41 -1.07 1.21 -4.91
CA LEU A 41 -0.50 -0.12 -5.10
C LEU A 41 -0.43 -0.91 -3.79
N CYS A 42 -0.01 -0.28 -2.69
CA CYS A 42 0.02 -0.93 -1.38
C CYS A 42 -1.39 -1.33 -0.92
N SER A 43 -2.40 -0.48 -1.10
CA SER A 43 -3.77 -0.83 -0.73
C SER A 43 -4.35 -1.94 -1.60
N ALA A 44 -4.04 -1.96 -2.91
CA ALA A 44 -4.45 -3.03 -3.81
C ALA A 44 -3.89 -4.39 -3.37
N VAL A 45 -2.62 -4.46 -2.98
CA VAL A 45 -1.99 -5.69 -2.45
C VAL A 45 -2.69 -6.17 -1.18
N VAL A 46 -2.98 -5.27 -0.24
CA VAL A 46 -3.67 -5.61 1.01
C VAL A 46 -5.09 -6.14 0.75
N VAL A 47 -5.86 -5.46 -0.12
CA VAL A 47 -7.22 -5.87 -0.48
C VAL A 47 -7.23 -7.21 -1.22
N PHE A 48 -6.30 -7.42 -2.14
CA PHE A 48 -6.20 -8.66 -2.90
C PHE A 48 -5.90 -9.86 -2.00
N VAL A 49 -4.97 -9.69 -1.04
CA VAL A 49 -4.67 -10.74 -0.06
C VAL A 49 -5.87 -10.97 0.88
N LEU A 50 -6.56 -9.92 1.33
CA LEU A 50 -7.77 -10.07 2.14
C LEU A 50 -8.88 -10.85 1.40
N ILE A 51 -9.16 -10.52 0.15
CA ILE A 51 -10.15 -11.24 -0.66
C ILE A 51 -9.75 -12.70 -0.84
N GLY A 52 -8.48 -12.97 -1.14
CA GLY A 52 -7.95 -14.33 -1.26
C GLY A 52 -7.89 -15.11 0.05
N PHE A 53 -8.03 -14.46 1.21
CA PHE A 53 -8.09 -15.10 2.52
C PHE A 53 -9.54 -15.33 2.98
N ILE A 54 -10.47 -14.49 2.53
CA ILE A 54 -11.91 -14.57 2.85
C ILE A 54 -12.61 -15.63 1.99
N ASN A 55 -12.10 -15.89 0.78
CA ASN A 55 -12.66 -16.83 -0.21
C ASN A 55 -11.88 -18.13 -0.23
#